data_AF-A0A258TM73-F1
#
_entry.id   AF-A0A258TM73-F1
#
_cell.length_a   1.000
_cell.length_b   1.000
_cell.length_c   1.000
_cell.angle_alpha   90.00
_cell.angle_beta   90.00
_cell.angle_gamma   90.00
#
_symmetry.space_group_name_H-M   'P 1'
#
loop_
_entity.id
_entity.type
_entity.pdbx_description
1 polymer ?
#
loop_
_entity_poly.entity_id
_entity_poly.type
_entity_poly.pdbx_seq_one_letter_code
_entity_poly.pdbx_strand_id
1 'polypeptide(L)'
;MRKRTAVITGVLAALLATTAFAQQPKKGETGKDITYNRSKGNCLACHGFPNQPDAEQTGNSGPPLIAMQARFPDKAVLRAKIWDATASNPASFMPPFGKHQALSEEEINKVVDFIHSL
;
A
#
# COMPACT_ATOMS: atom_id res chain seq x y z
N MET A 1 15.46 -39.81 68.32
CA MET A 1 16.14 -39.74 67.02
C MET A 1 15.32 -40.46 65.96
N ARG A 2 14.60 -39.75 65.09
CA ARG A 2 14.14 -40.27 63.79
C ARG A 2 14.16 -39.11 62.79
N LYS A 3 14.95 -39.30 61.75
CA LYS A 3 15.35 -38.35 60.72
C LYS A 3 14.29 -38.31 59.62
N ARG A 4 14.04 -37.10 59.08
CA ARG A 4 13.83 -36.73 57.66
C ARG A 4 12.58 -37.36 56.99
N THR A 5 11.85 -36.72 56.07
CA THR A 5 12.29 -35.88 54.96
C THR A 5 11.03 -35.24 54.37
N ALA A 6 11.08 -33.95 54.04
CA ALA A 6 10.02 -33.27 53.30
C ALA A 6 9.94 -33.84 51.87
N VAL A 7 8.73 -34.20 51.42
CA VAL A 7 8.44 -34.52 50.02
C VAL A 7 7.70 -33.31 49.44
N ILE A 8 8.47 -32.37 48.91
CA ILE A 8 7.96 -31.37 47.96
C ILE A 8 8.54 -31.77 46.61
N THR A 9 7.78 -32.54 45.85
CA THR A 9 8.14 -32.87 44.47
C THR A 9 6.90 -32.85 43.61
N GLY A 10 6.89 -31.93 42.65
CA GLY A 10 6.32 -32.22 41.34
C GLY A 10 5.08 -31.42 40.93
N VAL A 11 5.13 -30.08 40.92
CA VAL A 11 4.30 -29.30 39.98
C VAL A 11 5.08 -28.09 39.47
N LEU A 12 6.11 -28.31 38.66
CA LEU A 12 6.80 -27.21 37.96
C LEU A 12 7.40 -27.66 36.62
N ALA A 13 6.61 -28.37 35.80
CA ALA A 13 7.06 -28.84 34.48
C ALA A 13 6.13 -28.44 33.31
N ALA A 14 5.10 -27.63 33.53
CA ALA A 14 4.10 -27.33 32.50
C ALA A 14 4.28 -25.96 31.77
N LEU A 15 5.38 -25.23 32.01
CA LEU A 15 5.54 -23.85 31.51
C LEU A 15 6.36 -23.69 30.21
N LEU A 16 6.68 -24.78 29.50
CA LEU A 16 7.51 -24.72 28.28
C LEU A 16 6.75 -24.96 26.97
N ALA A 17 5.42 -24.87 26.97
CA ALA A 17 4.65 -24.76 25.72
C ALA A 17 4.80 -23.35 25.15
N THR A 18 5.96 -23.07 24.55
CA THR A 18 6.14 -21.89 23.69
C THR A 18 5.23 -22.08 22.47
N THR A 19 4.16 -21.30 22.41
CA THR A 19 3.35 -21.19 21.21
C THR A 19 4.20 -20.58 20.11
N ALA A 20 4.67 -21.42 19.19
CA ALA A 20 5.22 -20.97 17.92
C ALA A 20 4.09 -20.30 17.13
N PHE A 21 3.89 -19.00 17.34
CA PHE A 21 3.09 -18.18 16.43
C PHE A 21 3.80 -18.18 15.09
N ALA A 22 3.25 -18.92 14.12
CA ALA A 22 3.65 -18.78 12.73
C ALA A 22 3.40 -17.33 12.32
N GLN A 23 4.47 -16.54 12.16
CA GLN A 23 4.40 -15.19 11.61
C GLN A 23 3.90 -15.32 10.18
N GLN A 24 2.60 -15.09 9.94
CA GLN A 24 2.10 -15.00 8.58
C GLN A 24 2.88 -13.88 7.88
N PRO A 25 3.43 -14.12 6.67
CA PRO A 25 4.11 -13.06 5.94
C PRO A 25 3.13 -11.90 5.78
N LYS A 26 3.53 -10.70 6.22
CA LYS A 26 2.71 -9.50 6.03
C LYS A 26 2.39 -9.41 4.54
N LYS A 27 1.10 -9.50 4.20
CA LYS A 27 0.63 -9.29 2.83
C LYS A 27 1.08 -7.89 2.42
N GLY A 28 1.88 -7.79 1.37
CA GLY A 28 2.39 -6.50 0.88
C GLY A 28 1.24 -5.58 0.46
N GLU A 29 1.45 -4.26 0.55
CA GLU A 29 0.49 -3.28 0.07
C GLU A 29 0.22 -3.46 -1.43
N THR A 30 -1.05 -3.41 -1.80
CA THR A 30 -1.50 -3.42 -3.19
C THR A 30 -1.38 -2.04 -3.84
N GLY A 31 -1.49 -1.96 -5.17
CA GLY A 31 -1.52 -0.68 -5.87
C GLY A 31 -2.64 0.23 -5.39
N LYS A 32 -3.83 -0.34 -5.15
CA LYS A 32 -4.98 0.37 -4.61
C LYS A 32 -4.71 0.93 -3.21
N ASP A 33 -4.12 0.12 -2.33
CA ASP A 33 -3.77 0.58 -0.96
C ASP A 33 -2.86 1.80 -1.02
N ILE A 34 -1.84 1.79 -1.90
CA ILE A 34 -0.90 2.90 -2.07
C ILE A 34 -1.61 4.12 -2.68
N THR A 35 -2.45 3.92 -3.70
CA THR A 35 -3.22 4.98 -4.36
C THR A 35 -4.14 5.71 -3.37
N TYR A 36 -4.75 4.99 -2.43
CA TYR A 36 -5.73 5.55 -1.49
C TYR A 36 -5.08 6.08 -0.20
N ASN A 37 -3.86 5.66 0.11
CA ASN A 37 -3.17 6.03 1.33
C ASN A 37 -2.76 7.52 1.32
N ARG A 38 -3.26 8.27 2.32
CA ARG A 38 -3.03 9.71 2.51
C ARG A 38 -1.57 10.11 2.71
N SER A 39 -0.75 9.20 3.25
CA SER A 39 0.69 9.41 3.46
C SER A 39 1.55 8.89 2.30
N LYS A 40 0.92 8.36 1.25
CA LYS A 40 1.60 7.83 0.06
C LYS A 40 1.05 8.47 -1.21
N GLY A 41 0.31 7.71 -2.03
CA GLY A 41 -0.19 8.19 -3.32
C GLY A 41 -1.26 9.26 -3.18
N ASN A 42 -2.13 9.15 -2.16
CA ASN A 42 -3.21 10.10 -1.84
C ASN A 42 -4.00 10.58 -3.08
N CYS A 43 -4.19 9.70 -4.07
CA CYS A 43 -4.67 10.09 -5.39
C CYS A 43 -6.15 10.54 -5.36
N LEU A 44 -6.92 9.99 -4.41
CA LEU A 44 -8.30 10.38 -4.14
C LEU A 44 -8.43 11.86 -3.80
N ALA A 45 -7.41 12.50 -3.21
CA ALA A 45 -7.47 13.91 -2.86
C ALA A 45 -7.70 14.84 -4.07
N CYS A 46 -7.30 14.41 -5.27
CA CYS A 46 -7.44 15.21 -6.48
C CYS A 46 -8.32 14.57 -7.55
N HIS A 47 -8.41 13.24 -7.58
CA HIS A 47 -9.06 12.51 -8.66
C HIS A 47 -10.30 11.75 -8.19
N GLY A 48 -11.36 11.78 -9.02
CA GLY A 48 -12.50 10.87 -8.91
C GLY A 48 -12.17 9.47 -9.44
N PHE A 49 -12.77 8.43 -8.86
CA PHE A 49 -12.64 7.03 -9.29
C PHE A 49 -14.04 6.42 -9.49
N PRO A 50 -14.76 6.77 -10.58
CA PRO A 50 -16.19 6.45 -10.71
C PRO A 50 -16.54 4.97 -10.70
N ASN A 51 -15.60 4.11 -11.13
CA ASN A 51 -15.78 2.65 -11.19
C ASN A 51 -15.32 1.93 -9.90
N GLN A 52 -14.90 2.66 -8.87
CA GLN A 52 -14.45 2.09 -7.61
C GLN A 52 -15.48 2.40 -6.51
N PRO A 53 -16.26 1.40 -6.03
CA PRO A 53 -17.35 1.64 -5.09
C PRO A 53 -16.89 2.09 -3.71
N ASP A 54 -15.63 1.83 -3.36
CA ASP A 54 -14.99 2.21 -2.10
C ASP A 54 -14.11 3.47 -2.21
N ALA A 55 -14.17 4.17 -3.35
CA ALA A 55 -13.53 5.47 -3.50
C ALA A 55 -14.41 6.57 -2.89
N GLU A 56 -14.16 6.88 -1.62
CA GLU A 56 -14.89 7.90 -0.88
C GLU A 56 -14.15 9.24 -0.84
N GLN A 57 -14.91 10.33 -0.66
CA GLN A 57 -14.38 11.70 -0.49
C GLN A 57 -13.39 12.14 -1.59
N THR A 58 -13.65 11.75 -2.84
CA THR A 58 -12.76 12.05 -3.96
C THR A 58 -12.78 13.53 -4.39
N GLY A 59 -11.64 14.04 -4.82
CA GLY A 59 -11.49 15.36 -5.41
C GLY A 59 -11.84 15.41 -6.91
N ASN A 60 -11.89 16.63 -7.44
CA ASN A 60 -12.16 16.91 -8.86
C ASN A 60 -11.15 17.89 -9.47
N SER A 61 -10.05 18.19 -8.78
CA SER A 61 -8.99 19.07 -9.27
C SER A 61 -8.19 18.43 -10.41
N GLY A 62 -8.08 17.09 -10.40
CA GLY A 62 -7.58 16.28 -11.51
C GLY A 62 -8.73 15.63 -12.29
N PRO A 63 -8.47 15.14 -13.52
CA PRO A 63 -9.48 14.42 -14.29
C PRO A 63 -9.90 13.12 -13.59
N PRO A 64 -11.16 12.66 -13.75
CA PRO A 64 -11.57 11.36 -13.21
C PRO A 64 -10.71 10.23 -13.81
N LEU A 65 -10.41 9.21 -13.02
CA LEU A 65 -9.67 8.02 -13.45
C LEU A 65 -10.66 6.90 -13.79
N ILE A 66 -10.97 6.84 -15.09
CA ILE A 66 -11.90 5.90 -15.72
C ILE A 66 -11.39 5.59 -17.13
N ALA A 67 -11.58 4.35 -17.58
CA ALA A 67 -11.20 3.89 -18.92
C ALA A 67 -9.72 4.16 -19.22
N MET A 68 -8.86 3.91 -18.25
CA MET A 68 -7.46 4.29 -18.24
C MET A 68 -6.66 3.51 -19.29
N GLN A 69 -7.04 2.27 -19.59
CA GLN A 69 -6.43 1.50 -20.69
C GLN A 69 -6.63 2.19 -22.05
N ALA A 70 -7.82 2.75 -22.30
CA ALA A 70 -8.10 3.47 -23.55
C ALA A 70 -7.39 4.82 -23.61
N ARG A 71 -7.25 5.51 -22.46
CA ARG A 71 -6.54 6.80 -22.35
C ARG A 71 -5.03 6.65 -22.43
N PHE A 72 -4.49 5.54 -21.94
CA PHE A 72 -3.08 5.19 -21.94
C PHE A 72 -2.87 3.79 -22.51
N PRO A 73 -3.00 3.60 -23.85
CA PRO A 73 -2.74 2.30 -24.48
C PRO A 73 -1.31 1.83 -24.22
N ASP A 74 -0.36 2.77 -24.14
CA ASP A 74 0.99 2.52 -23.67
C ASP A 74 1.10 2.82 -22.17
N LYS A 75 1.28 1.76 -21.38
CA LYS A 75 1.44 1.85 -19.91
C LYS A 75 2.71 2.61 -19.50
N ALA A 76 3.75 2.66 -20.34
CA ALA A 76 4.96 3.43 -20.06
C ALA A 76 4.67 4.94 -20.05
N VAL A 77 3.74 5.42 -20.88
CA VAL A 77 3.31 6.83 -20.87
C VAL A 77 2.57 7.17 -19.58
N LEU A 78 1.68 6.29 -19.11
CA LEU A 78 1.02 6.46 -17.81
C LEU A 78 2.05 6.48 -16.67
N ARG A 79 3.01 5.55 -16.72
CA ARG A 79 4.10 5.49 -15.75
C ARG A 79 4.91 6.78 -15.72
N ALA A 80 5.33 7.29 -16.87
CA ALA A 80 6.08 8.54 -16.96
C ALA A 80 5.29 9.71 -16.36
N LYS A 81 3.97 9.76 -16.60
CA LYS A 81 3.08 10.77 -16.03
C LYS A 81 3.00 10.69 -14.50
N ILE A 82 2.88 9.49 -13.94
CA ILE A 82 2.81 9.29 -12.48
C ILE A 82 4.19 9.54 -11.83
N TRP A 83 5.27 9.18 -12.52
CA TRP A 83 6.64 9.36 -12.03
C TRP A 83 7.05 10.85 -11.99
N ASP A 84 6.78 11.59 -13.06
CA ASP A 84 6.96 13.05 -13.13
C ASP A 84 5.95 13.70 -14.09
N ALA A 85 4.82 14.17 -13.55
CA ALA A 85 3.83 14.90 -14.33
C ALA A 85 4.38 16.23 -14.86
N THR A 86 5.36 16.83 -14.16
CA THR A 86 5.95 18.13 -14.50
C THR A 86 6.83 18.09 -15.74
N ALA A 87 7.38 16.92 -16.08
CA ALA A 87 8.14 16.71 -17.31
C ALA A 87 7.30 16.97 -18.58
N SER A 88 6.01 16.61 -18.54
CA SER A 88 5.06 16.85 -19.64
C SER A 88 4.28 18.15 -19.52
N ASN A 89 4.10 18.65 -18.30
CA ASN A 89 3.38 19.89 -18.00
C ASN A 89 4.02 20.56 -16.77
N PRO A 90 4.92 21.54 -16.95
CA PRO A 90 5.60 22.21 -15.85
C PRO A 90 4.68 22.90 -14.84
N ALA A 91 3.43 23.22 -15.23
CA ALA A 91 2.43 23.83 -14.36
C ALA A 91 1.52 22.80 -13.66
N SER A 92 1.82 21.50 -13.76
CA SER A 92 1.02 20.47 -13.13
C SER A 92 1.10 20.54 -11.60
N PHE A 93 -0.05 20.50 -10.95
CA PHE A 93 -0.16 20.31 -9.50
C PHE A 93 -0.07 18.84 -9.07
N MET A 94 -0.08 17.90 -10.03
CA MET A 94 0.08 16.47 -9.72
C MET A 94 1.51 16.24 -9.21
N PRO A 95 1.71 15.69 -7.99
CA PRO A 95 3.04 15.51 -7.43
C PRO A 95 3.91 14.59 -8.32
N PRO A 96 5.18 14.93 -8.57
CA PRO A 96 6.08 14.06 -9.32
C PRO A 96 6.65 12.97 -8.38
N PHE A 97 5.83 11.94 -8.14
CA PHE A 97 6.06 10.94 -7.08
C PHE A 97 7.43 10.25 -7.15
N GLY A 98 7.91 9.95 -8.36
CA GLY A 98 9.21 9.31 -8.56
C GLY A 98 10.39 10.28 -8.45
N LYS A 99 10.28 11.45 -9.08
CA LYS A 99 11.31 12.50 -9.02
C LYS A 99 11.65 12.94 -7.60
N HIS A 100 10.66 13.00 -6.72
CA HIS A 100 10.84 13.36 -5.31
C HIS A 100 10.92 12.15 -4.37
N GLN A 101 10.96 10.94 -4.93
CA GLN A 101 11.05 9.68 -4.18
C GLN A 101 9.95 9.55 -3.11
N ALA A 102 8.79 10.16 -3.36
CA ALA A 102 7.62 10.06 -2.49
C ALA A 102 7.01 8.65 -2.51
N LEU A 103 7.23 7.92 -3.61
CA LEU A 103 6.97 6.48 -3.75
C LEU A 103 8.23 5.80 -4.28
N SER A 104 8.47 4.57 -3.86
CA SER A 104 9.49 3.71 -4.46
C SER A 104 9.12 3.28 -5.88
N GLU A 105 10.09 2.83 -6.67
CA GLU A 105 9.84 2.35 -8.04
C GLU A 105 8.85 1.16 -8.07
N GLU A 106 8.89 0.29 -7.06
CA GLU A 106 7.94 -0.82 -6.93
C GLU A 106 6.52 -0.32 -6.61
N GLU A 107 6.38 0.64 -5.71
CA GLU A 107 5.09 1.26 -5.39
C GLU A 107 4.51 1.99 -6.60
N ILE A 108 5.33 2.73 -7.35
CA ILE A 108 4.92 3.37 -8.60
C ILE A 108 4.41 2.33 -9.60
N ASN A 109 5.10 1.20 -9.76
CA ASN A 109 4.65 0.14 -10.65
C ASN A 109 3.28 -0.41 -10.23
N LYS A 110 3.08 -0.66 -8.93
CA LYS A 110 1.78 -1.12 -8.39
C LYS A 110 0.67 -0.10 -8.60
N VAL A 111 0.95 1.18 -8.36
CA VAL A 111 -0.01 2.28 -8.61
C VAL A 111 -0.34 2.36 -10.09
N VAL A 112 0.66 2.30 -10.98
CA VAL A 112 0.45 2.32 -12.43
C VAL A 112 -0.42 1.14 -12.86
N ASP A 113 -0.15 -0.07 -12.38
CA ASP A 113 -0.94 -1.26 -12.73
C ASP A 113 -2.40 -1.12 -12.26
N PHE A 114 -2.61 -0.62 -11.03
CA PHE A 114 -3.95 -0.37 -10.54
C PHE A 114 -4.68 0.71 -11.36
N ILE A 115 -4.05 1.88 -11.54
CA ILE A 115 -4.66 2.98 -12.31
C ILE A 115 -4.92 2.56 -13.75
N HIS A 116 -4.01 1.84 -14.40
CA HIS A 116 -4.19 1.37 -15.77
C HIS A 116 -5.40 0.44 -15.88
N SER A 117 -5.70 -0.36 -14.85
CA SER A 117 -6.83 -1.30 -14.83
C SER A 117 -8.22 -0.66 -14.69
N LEU A 118 -8.32 0.64 -14.46
CA LEU A 118 -9.58 1.39 -14.22
C LEU A 118 -10.36 1.77 -15.49
#